data_AF-A0A7W1IBF0-F1
#
_entry.id   AF-A0A7W1IBF0-F1
#
_cell.length_a   1.000
_cell.length_b   1.000
_cell.length_c   1.000
_cell.angle_alpha   90.00
_cell.angle_beta   90.00
_cell.angle_gamma   90.00
#
_symmetry.space_group_name_H-M   'P 1'
#
loop_
_entity.id
_entity.type
_entity.pdbx_description
1 polymer ?
#
loop_
_entity_poly.entity_id
_entity_poly.type
_entity_poly.pdbx_seq_one_letter_code
_entity_poly.pdbx_strand_id
1 'polypeptide(L)' 'EARVSTVAQTGVEMEALVAVSVALLTVYDMAKAIDREMCIGEIELIEKRGGRNPGRKTAQGWLPGEHP' A
#
# COMPACT_ATOMS: atom_id res chain seq x y z
N GLU A 1 -5.94 4.95 -2.14
CA GLU A 1 -5.62 3.94 -1.10
C GLU A 1 -6.25 2.61 -1.46
N ALA A 2 -5.72 1.50 -0.92
CA ALA A 2 -6.32 0.17 -1.05
C ALA A 2 -6.43 -0.47 0.34
N ARG A 3 -7.56 -1.15 0.61
CA ARG A 3 -7.79 -1.89 1.86
C ARG A 3 -8.20 -3.31 1.55
N VAL A 4 -7.51 -4.27 2.15
CA VAL A 4 -7.75 -5.70 1.99
C VAL A 4 -7.95 -6.34 3.36
N SER A 5 -8.85 -7.32 3.43
CA SER A 5 -9.11 -8.11 4.64
C SER A 5 -9.35 -9.56 4.26
N THR A 6 -8.85 -10.49 5.08
CA THR A 6 -9.06 -11.92 4.90
C THR A 6 -9.07 -12.63 6.26
N VAL A 7 -9.47 -13.90 6.27
CA VAL A 7 -9.28 -14.83 7.39
C VAL A 7 -8.22 -15.85 6.96
N ALA A 8 -6.98 -15.64 7.39
CA ALA A 8 -5.83 -16.48 7.04
C ALA A 8 -4.77 -16.48 8.14
N GLN A 9 -3.76 -17.35 8.01
CA GLN A 9 -2.64 -17.44 8.95
C GLN A 9 -1.56 -16.35 8.71
N THR A 10 -1.56 -15.73 7.54
CA THR A 10 -0.62 -14.67 7.13
C THR A 10 -1.35 -13.34 6.92
N GLY A 11 -0.59 -12.24 6.98
CA GLY A 11 -1.11 -10.92 6.62
C GLY A 11 -1.43 -10.80 5.13
N VAL A 12 -2.08 -9.69 4.76
CA VAL A 12 -2.47 -9.34 3.38
C VAL A 12 -1.84 -8.03 2.90
N GLU A 13 -0.62 -7.75 3.39
CA GLU A 13 0.15 -6.56 3.04
C GLU A 13 0.42 -6.52 1.54
N MET A 14 0.78 -7.66 0.97
CA MET A 14 1.10 -7.80 -0.45
C MET A 14 -0.12 -7.59 -1.34
N GLU A 15 -1.29 -8.10 -0.96
CA GLU A 15 -2.53 -7.92 -1.68
C GLU A 15 -2.93 -6.44 -1.72
N ALA A 16 -2.76 -5.72 -0.61
CA ALA A 16 -3.01 -4.28 -0.57
C ALA A 16 -2.01 -3.49 -1.45
N LEU A 17 -0.71 -3.81 -1.36
CA LEU A 17 0.34 -3.14 -2.15
C LEU A 17 0.21 -3.43 -3.65
N VAL A 18 -0.15 -4.66 -4.02
CA VAL A 18 -0.41 -5.04 -5.41
C VAL A 18 -1.65 -4.34 -5.94
N ALA A 19 -2.75 -4.31 -5.16
CA ALA A 19 -4.00 -3.65 -5.57
C ALA A 19 -3.77 -2.17 -5.88
N VAL A 20 -3.05 -1.43 -5.02
CA VAL A 20 -2.75 -0.02 -5.29
C VAL A 20 -1.78 0.14 -6.46
N SER A 21 -0.78 -0.73 -6.60
CA SER A 21 0.19 -0.68 -7.71
C SER A 21 -0.51 -0.86 -9.06
N VAL A 22 -1.40 -1.85 -9.17
CA VAL A 22 -2.15 -2.10 -10.40
C VAL A 22 -3.12 -0.95 -10.70
N ALA A 23 -3.78 -0.40 -9.68
CA ALA A 23 -4.62 0.78 -9.86
C ALA A 23 -3.81 1.99 -10.39
N LEU A 24 -2.62 2.24 -9.84
CA LEU A 24 -1.73 3.31 -10.29
C LEU A 24 -1.21 3.07 -11.72
N LEU A 25 -0.85 1.84 -12.07
CA LEU A 25 -0.49 1.48 -13.44
C LEU A 25 -1.64 1.69 -14.42
N THR A 26 -2.88 1.42 -13.99
CA THR A 26 -4.07 1.68 -14.80
C THR A 26 -4.27 3.18 -15.04
N VAL A 27 -4.09 4.01 -14.01
CA VAL A 27 -4.13 5.47 -14.14
C VAL A 27 -3.03 5.96 -15.07
N TYR A 28 -1.81 5.45 -14.92
CA TYR A 28 -0.70 5.78 -15.79
C TYR A 28 -1.04 5.43 -17.25
N ASP A 29 -1.60 4.25 -17.52
CA ASP A 29 -1.98 3.87 -18.87
C ASP A 29 -2.98 4.85 -19.51
N MET A 30 -3.96 5.31 -18.75
CA MET A 30 -4.95 6.28 -19.24
C MET A 30 -4.38 7.68 -19.46
N ALA A 31 -3.41 8.11 -18.65
CA ALA A 31 -2.90 9.49 -18.65
C ALA A 31 -1.53 9.67 -19.34
N LYS A 32 -0.80 8.59 -19.68
CA LYS A 32 0.55 8.64 -20.28
C LYS A 32 0.67 9.42 -21.59
N ALA A 33 -0.44 9.68 -22.27
CA ALA A 33 -0.47 10.49 -23.49
C ALA A 33 -0.45 12.00 -23.19
N ILE A 34 -0.92 12.40 -22.00
CA ILE A 34 -1.01 13.79 -21.55
C ILE A 34 0.33 14.21 -20.93
N ASP A 35 0.88 13.36 -20.07
CA ASP A 35 2.16 13.59 -19.41
C ASP A 35 2.96 12.28 -19.39
N ARG A 36 4.19 12.33 -19.93
CA ARG A 36 5.12 11.20 -20.01
C ARG A 36 6.14 11.17 -18.88
N GLU A 37 6.24 12.25 -18.10
CA GLU A 37 7.16 12.35 -16.97
C GLU A 37 6.49 11.97 -15.65
N MET A 38 5.20 11.61 -15.68
CA MET A 38 4.50 11.08 -14.51
C MET A 38 5.29 9.95 -13.85
N CYS A 39 5.44 10.01 -12.53
CA CYS A 39 6.09 8.97 -11.75
C CYS A 39 5.07 8.33 -10.81
N ILE A 40 5.05 6.99 -10.76
CA ILE A 40 4.39 6.25 -9.69
C ILE A 40 5.36 6.17 -8.52
N GLY A 41 4.94 6.63 -7.34
CA GLY A 41 5.77 6.67 -6.14
C GLY A 41 4.95 6.54 -4.86
N GLU A 42 5.63 6.60 -3.71
CA GLU A 42 5.01 6.60 -2.38
C GLU A 42 4.07 5.41 -2.12
N ILE A 43 4.37 4.26 -2.72
CA ILE A 43 3.63 3.02 -2.46
C ILE A 43 4.13 2.43 -1.15
N GLU A 44 3.27 2.50 -0.13
CA GLU A 44 3.62 2.03 1.20
C GLU A 44 2.43 1.51 1.98
N LEU A 45 2.73 0.67 2.98
CA LEU A 45 1.74 0.18 3.93
C LEU A 45 1.49 1.24 5.00
N ILE A 46 0.22 1.65 5.16
CA ILE A 46 -0.18 2.67 6.14
C ILE A 46 -0.69 2.02 7.43
N GLU A 47 -1.34 0.87 7.34
CA GLU A 47 -1.94 0.18 8.48
C GLU A 47 -2.03 -1.33 8.23
N LYS A 48 -1.76 -2.11 9.26
CA LYS A 48 -2.03 -3.54 9.33
C LYS A 48 -2.66 -3.88 10.68
N ARG A 49 -3.70 -4.70 10.64
CA ARG A 49 -4.41 -5.21 11.83
C ARG A 49 -4.40 -6.73 11.85
N GLY A 50 -4.24 -7.30 13.03
CA GLY A 50 -4.15 -8.76 13.23
C GLY A 50 -2.75 -9.33 13.02
N GLY A 51 -2.59 -10.62 13.34
CA GLY A 51 -1.30 -11.30 13.32
C GLY A 51 -0.38 -10.91 14.48
N ARG A 52 0.89 -11.33 14.40
CA ARG A 52 1.89 -11.08 15.47
C ARG A 52 2.37 -9.63 15.55
N ASN A 53 2.44 -8.96 14.39
CA ASN A 53 2.95 -7.59 14.27
C ASN A 53 1.87 -6.71 13.64
N PRO A 54 0.93 -6.17 14.45
CA PRO A 54 0.05 -5.09 14.01
C PRO A 54 0.83 -3.77 13.98
N GLY A 55 0.34 -2.80 13.23
CA GLY A 55 0.90 -1.45 13.28
C GLY A 55 0.27 -0.46 12.34
N ARG A 56 0.56 0.82 12.56
CA ARG A 56 0.10 1.95 11.77
C ARG A 56 1.22 2.98 11.60
N LYS A 57 1.43 3.37 10.35
CA LYS A 57 2.31 4.47 9.99
C LYS A 57 1.62 5.81 10.24
N THR A 58 2.32 6.74 10.88
CA THR A 58 1.91 8.13 11.09
C THR A 58 2.73 9.06 10.19
N ALA A 59 2.41 10.36 10.19
CA ALA A 59 3.23 11.36 9.51
C ALA A 59 4.69 11.40 10.03
N GLN A 60 4.94 10.95 11.25
CA GLN A 60 6.26 10.86 11.86
C GLN A 60 6.97 9.52 11.62
N GLY A 61 6.35 8.60 10.86
CA GLY A 61 6.84 7.23 10.64
C GLY A 61 6.04 6.19 11.42
N TRP A 62 6.58 4.97 11.53
CA TRP A 62 5.97 3.89 12.30
C TRP A 62 6.03 4.19 13.81
N LEU A 63 4.99 3.77 14.54
CA LEU A 63 5.02 3.88 16.00
C LEU A 63 6.12 2.99 16.59
N PRO A 64 6.64 3.29 17.80
CA PRO A 64 7.69 2.49 18.42
C PRO A 64 7.31 1.01 18.55
N GLY A 65 8.14 0.13 17.98
CA GLY A 65 7.90 -1.32 17.98
C GLY A 65 7.00 -1.81 16.85
N GLU A 66 6.49 -0.91 16.00
CA GLU A 66 5.76 -1.24 14.79
C GLU A 66 6.67 -1.08 13.57
N HIS A 67 6.59 -2.04 12.65
CA HIS A 67 7.31 -2.05 11.39
C HIS A 67 6.39 -2.67 10.32
N PRO A 68 6.66 -2.42 9.02
CA PRO A 68 5.92 -3.07 7.94
C PRO A 68 5.87 -4.60 8.08
#